data_AF-A0A6L9ILX9-F1
#
_entry.id   AF-A0A6L9ILX9-F1
#
_cell.length_a   1.000
_cell.length_b   1.000
_cell.length_c   1.000
_cell.angle_alpha   90.00
_cell.angle_beta   90.00
_cell.angle_gamma   90.00
#
_symmetry.space_group_name_H-M   'P 1'
#
loop_
_entity.id
_entity.type
_entity.pdbx_description
1 polymer ?
#
loop_
_entity_poly.entity_id
_entity_poly.type
_entity_poly.pdbx_seq_one_letter_code
_entity_poly.pdbx_strand_id
1 'polypeptide(L)'
;PFFSGYGVETGMLIDILERFGLNAIAQADLEKRVHHNQPLAGLSKMSFAILQVFIARLESRYGVRLLDRANRSMKTVAHQPDRFALDVEEIGDVERPPMVTVPAYVEQRAQRARALELDTDHN
;
A
#
# COMPACT_ATOMS: atom_id res chain seq x y z
N PRO A 1 8.26 -3.90 -4.59
CA PRO A 1 7.09 -3.24 -5.25
C PRO A 1 6.30 -2.54 -4.15
N PHE A 2 5.43 -1.60 -4.50
CA PHE A 2 4.64 -0.87 -3.50
C PHE A 2 3.25 -0.54 -4.05
N PHE A 3 2.20 -0.88 -3.32
CA PHE A 3 0.87 -0.36 -3.62
C PHE A 3 0.81 1.15 -3.30
N SER A 4 -0.07 1.86 -4.00
CA SER A 4 -0.48 3.21 -3.60
C SER A 4 -1.40 3.17 -2.37
N GLY A 5 -1.73 4.36 -1.86
CA GLY A 5 -2.84 4.53 -0.94
C GLY A 5 -2.72 3.72 0.36
N TYR A 6 -3.85 3.21 0.82
CA TYR A 6 -3.97 2.49 2.10
C TYR A 6 -3.49 1.03 2.03
N GLY A 7 -3.22 0.53 0.83
CA GLY A 7 -2.70 -0.82 0.63
C GLY A 7 -1.18 -0.96 0.85
N VAL A 8 -0.46 0.17 0.95
CA VAL A 8 1.02 0.17 0.93
C VAL A 8 1.61 -0.60 2.11
N GLU A 9 1.16 -0.37 3.34
CA GLU A 9 1.71 -1.01 4.54
C GLU A 9 1.41 -2.51 4.55
N THR A 10 0.17 -2.90 4.24
CA THR A 10 -0.26 -4.30 4.21
C THR A 10 0.52 -5.08 3.14
N GLY A 11 0.62 -4.53 1.93
CA GLY A 11 1.39 -5.15 0.85
C GLY A 11 2.87 -5.29 1.20
N MET A 12 3.47 -4.27 1.83
CA MET A 12 4.87 -4.32 2.27
C MET A 12 5.11 -5.40 3.32
N LEU A 13 4.24 -5.53 4.32
CA LEU A 13 4.36 -6.56 5.36
C LEU A 13 4.30 -7.98 4.78
N ILE A 14 3.37 -8.23 3.86
CA ILE A 14 3.27 -9.52 3.16
C ILE A 14 4.54 -9.78 2.34
N ASP A 15 5.00 -8.79 1.56
CA ASP A 15 6.19 -8.93 0.72
C ASP A 15 7.46 -9.21 1.53
N ILE A 16 7.62 -8.57 2.70
CA ILE A 16 8.76 -8.81 3.60
C ILE A 16 8.67 -10.22 4.19
N LEU A 17 7.49 -10.61 4.69
CA LEU A 17 7.28 -11.94 5.27
C LEU A 17 7.58 -13.04 4.25
N GLU A 18 7.15 -12.88 2.99
CA GLU A 18 7.35 -13.88 1.94
C GLU A 18 8.80 -13.96 1.47
N ARG A 19 9.52 -12.83 1.41
CA ARG A 19 10.90 -12.79 0.89
C ARG A 19 11.96 -13.12 1.94
N PHE A 20 11.73 -12.72 3.19
CA PHE A 20 12.76 -12.75 4.23
C PHE A 20 12.34 -13.55 5.48
N GLY A 21 11.07 -13.98 5.54
CA GLY A 21 10.54 -14.72 6.68
C GLY A 21 10.28 -13.85 7.91
N LEU A 22 9.66 -14.45 8.93
CA LEU A 22 9.23 -13.75 10.14
C LEU A 22 10.42 -13.17 10.94
N ASN A 23 11.59 -13.81 10.88
CA ASN A 23 12.80 -13.36 11.59
C ASN A 23 13.32 -12.00 11.11
N ALA A 24 12.88 -11.54 9.93
CA ALA A 24 13.21 -10.22 9.40
C ALA A 24 12.27 -9.11 9.91
N ILE A 25 11.25 -9.45 10.71
CA ILE A 25 10.24 -8.52 11.22
C ILE A 25 10.38 -8.43 12.73
N ALA A 26 10.48 -7.20 13.24
CA ALA A 26 10.42 -6.90 14.67
C ALA A 26 9.33 -5.86 14.94
N GLN A 27 8.87 -5.80 16.19
CA GLN A 27 7.94 -4.80 16.68
C GLN A 27 8.62 -4.00 17.79
N ALA A 28 8.38 -2.69 17.83
CA ALA A 28 8.88 -1.81 18.87
C ALA A 28 7.71 -1.10 19.54
N ASP A 29 7.78 -0.95 20.86
CA ASP A 29 6.79 -0.19 21.62
C ASP A 29 7.01 1.32 21.39
N LEU A 30 5.94 2.02 21.00
CA LEU A 30 5.93 3.46 20.77
C LEU A 30 5.21 4.22 21.90
N GLU A 31 4.83 3.53 22.97
CA GLU A 31 4.05 4.01 24.11
C GLU A 31 2.70 4.60 23.69
N LYS A 32 2.65 5.90 23.40
CA LYS A 32 1.42 6.61 23.07
C LYS A 32 1.48 7.23 21.68
N ARG A 33 0.59 6.75 20.81
CA ARG A 33 0.32 7.37 19.50
C ARG A 33 -1.04 8.06 19.53
N VAL A 34 -1.06 9.36 19.27
CA VAL A 34 -2.30 10.13 19.05
C VAL A 34 -2.44 10.40 17.56
N HIS A 35 -3.59 10.07 16.99
CA HIS A 35 -3.91 10.32 15.59
C HIS A 35 -5.33 10.87 15.46
N HIS A 36 -5.63 11.46 14.31
CA HIS A 36 -6.99 11.92 14.01
C HIS A 36 -7.93 10.72 13.81
N ASN A 37 -9.17 10.85 14.28
CA ASN A 37 -10.22 9.85 14.06
C ASN A 37 -10.91 10.13 12.73
N GLN A 38 -10.85 9.17 11.82
CA GLN A 38 -11.54 9.26 10.54
C GLN A 38 -13.04 8.95 10.71
N PRO A 39 -13.91 9.60 9.93
CA PRO A 39 -15.32 9.24 9.89
C PRO A 39 -15.48 7.80 9.37
N LEU A 40 -16.55 7.12 9.79
CA LEU A 40 -16.81 5.72 9.44
C LEU A 40 -16.78 5.47 7.92
N ALA A 41 -17.32 6.41 7.12
CA ALA A 41 -17.29 6.31 5.67
C ALA A 41 -15.84 6.26 5.13
N GLY A 42 -14.92 7.04 5.70
CA GLY A 42 -13.50 6.99 5.35
C GLY A 42 -12.87 5.65 5.73
N LEU A 43 -13.15 5.16 6.93
CA LEU A 43 -12.66 3.86 7.41
C LEU A 43 -13.12 2.69 6.52
N SER A 44 -14.38 2.70 6.08
CA SER A 44 -14.93 1.67 5.17
C SER A 44 -14.17 1.62 3.84
N LYS A 45 -13.84 2.80 3.27
CA LYS A 45 -13.03 2.89 2.04
C LYS A 45 -11.62 2.36 2.24
N MET A 46 -10.96 2.71 3.35
CA MET A 46 -9.63 2.19 3.68
C MET A 46 -9.64 0.67 3.82
N SER A 47 -10.62 0.13 4.56
CA SER A 47 -10.74 -1.31 4.75
C SER A 47 -10.94 -2.04 3.42
N PHE A 48 -11.71 -1.46 2.49
CA PHE A 48 -11.90 -2.04 1.18
C PHE A 48 -10.59 -2.02 0.35
N ALA A 49 -9.84 -0.92 0.35
CA ALA A 49 -8.52 -0.85 -0.30
C ALA A 49 -7.54 -1.91 0.24
N ILE A 50 -7.44 -2.03 1.57
CA ILE A 50 -6.59 -3.03 2.23
C ILE A 50 -6.99 -4.46 1.82
N LEU A 51 -8.29 -4.75 1.77
CA LEU A 51 -8.80 -6.06 1.37
C LEU A 51 -8.45 -6.39 -0.09
N GLN A 52 -8.55 -5.42 -1.01
CA GLN A 52 -8.16 -5.61 -2.42
C GLN A 52 -6.67 -6.00 -2.53
N VAL A 53 -5.78 -5.33 -1.79
CA VAL A 53 -4.35 -5.67 -1.75
C VAL A 53 -4.10 -7.07 -1.18
N PHE A 54 -4.78 -7.41 -0.08
CA PHE A 54 -4.67 -8.74 0.52
C PHE A 54 -5.06 -9.84 -0.47
N ILE A 55 -6.18 -9.66 -1.18
CA ILE A 55 -6.62 -10.62 -2.20
C ILE A 55 -5.63 -10.68 -3.36
N ALA A 56 -5.15 -9.55 -3.88
CA ALA A 56 -4.17 -9.52 -4.96
C ALA A 56 -2.89 -10.31 -4.62
N ARG A 57 -2.43 -10.25 -3.35
CA ARG A 57 -1.31 -11.06 -2.87
C ARG A 57 -1.66 -12.55 -2.75
N LEU A 58 -2.84 -12.89 -2.24
CA LEU A 58 -3.31 -14.29 -2.21
C LEU A 58 -3.37 -14.91 -3.61
N GLU A 59 -3.89 -14.17 -4.60
CA GLU A 59 -3.93 -14.61 -5.99
C GLU A 59 -2.54 -14.89 -6.53
N SER A 60 -1.59 -13.97 -6.32
CA SER A 60 -0.20 -14.15 -6.75
C SER A 60 0.47 -15.34 -6.07
N ARG A 61 0.15 -15.62 -4.81
CA ARG A 61 0.78 -16.71 -4.04
C ARG A 61 0.25 -18.09 -4.42
N TYR A 62 -1.06 -18.21 -4.57
CA TYR A 62 -1.71 -19.51 -4.77
C TYR A 62 -2.10 -19.77 -6.23
N GLY A 63 -1.85 -18.82 -7.14
CA GLY A 63 -2.22 -18.94 -8.55
C GLY A 63 -3.74 -18.98 -8.76
N VAL A 64 -4.51 -18.46 -7.81
CA VAL A 64 -5.97 -18.40 -7.87
C VAL A 64 -6.43 -17.06 -8.44
N ARG A 65 -7.60 -17.02 -9.08
CA ARG A 65 -8.24 -15.78 -9.55
C ARG A 65 -9.53 -15.55 -8.77
N LEU A 66 -9.39 -14.94 -7.59
CA LEU A 66 -10.48 -14.60 -6.67
C LEU A 66 -11.18 -13.29 -7.09
N LEU A 67 -10.43 -12.32 -7.61
CA LEU A 67 -10.90 -11.00 -8.04
C LEU A 67 -11.53 -11.01 -9.43
N ASP A 68 -11.32 -12.03 -10.27
CA ASP A 68 -12.10 -12.22 -11.51
C ASP A 68 -13.62 -12.24 -11.24
N ARG A 69 -14.02 -12.53 -9.98
CA ARG A 69 -15.41 -12.52 -9.51
C ARG A 69 -15.74 -11.38 -8.53
N ALA A 70 -14.76 -10.58 -8.11
CA ALA A 70 -14.97 -9.50 -7.13
C ALA A 70 -15.01 -8.13 -7.83
N ASN A 71 -15.98 -7.28 -7.44
CA ASN A 71 -16.03 -5.91 -7.92
C ASN A 71 -14.82 -5.13 -7.38
N ARG A 72 -14.14 -4.37 -8.25
CA ARG A 72 -13.12 -3.37 -7.86
C ARG A 72 -13.74 -2.04 -7.38
N SER A 73 -15.06 -1.92 -7.51
CA SER A 73 -15.82 -0.80 -7.00
C SER A 73 -16.45 -1.14 -5.65
N MET A 74 -16.32 -0.21 -4.71
CA MET A 74 -17.05 -0.25 -3.45
C MET A 74 -18.42 0.38 -3.65
N LYS A 75 -19.46 -0.28 -3.12
CA LYS A 75 -20.84 0.19 -3.16
C LYS A 75 -21.28 0.49 -1.74
N THR A 76 -21.55 1.76 -1.44
CA THR A 76 -21.97 2.21 -0.11
C THR A 76 -23.37 2.79 -0.20
N VAL A 77 -24.23 2.48 0.77
CA VAL A 77 -25.55 3.09 0.85
C VAL A 77 -25.42 4.44 1.55
N ALA A 78 -25.69 5.52 0.82
CA ALA A 78 -25.81 6.86 1.37
C ALA A 78 -27.25 7.07 1.87
N HIS A 79 -27.38 7.36 3.16
CA HIS A 79 -28.65 7.68 3.79
C HIS A 79 -28.90 9.18 3.74
N GLN A 80 -29.98 9.59 3.09
CA GLN A 80 -30.55 10.94 3.19
C GLN A 80 -31.91 10.83 3.88
N PRO A 81 -32.43 11.91 4.51
CA PRO A 81 -33.61 11.83 5.38
C PRO A 81 -34.83 11.09 4.79
N ASP A 82 -35.01 11.17 3.47
CA ASP A 82 -36.20 10.63 2.79
C ASP A 82 -35.85 9.67 1.63
N ARG A 83 -34.57 9.32 1.45
CA ARG A 83 -34.11 8.48 0.34
C ARG A 83 -32.81 7.75 0.63
N PHE A 84 -32.69 6.55 0.04
CA PHE A 84 -31.42 5.85 -0.10
C PHE A 84 -30.81 6.14 -1.46
N ALA A 85 -29.52 6.44 -1.49
CA ALA A 85 -28.73 6.50 -2.71
C ALA A 85 -27.60 5.47 -2.65
N LEU A 86 -27.18 4.96 -3.80
CA LEU A 86 -26.04 4.06 -3.91
C LEU A 86 -24.83 4.87 -4.41
N ASP A 87 -23.87 5.07 -3.52
CA ASP A 87 -22.58 5.66 -3.89
C ASP A 87 -21.65 4.54 -4.35
N VAL A 88 -21.16 4.66 -5.57
CA VAL A 88 -20.20 3.74 -6.16
C VAL A 88 -18.88 4.46 -6.32
N GLU A 89 -17.84 3.90 -5.74
CA GLU A 89 -16.50 4.47 -5.79
C GLU A 89 -15.52 3.41 -6.26
N GLU A 90 -14.69 3.77 -7.25
CA GLU A 90 -13.58 2.94 -7.66
C GLU A 90 -12.44 3.13 -6.67
N ILE A 91 -12.17 2.08 -5.91
CA ILE A 91 -11.08 2.03 -4.95
C ILE A 91 -10.08 1.02 -5.50
N GLY A 92 -9.17 1.51 -6.33
CA GLY A 92 -8.11 0.71 -6.95
C GLY A 92 -6.75 1.26 -6.57
N ASP A 93 -5.99 0.49 -5.81
CA ASP A 93 -4.57 0.79 -5.59
C ASP A 93 -3.74 0.30 -6.78
N VAL A 94 -2.81 1.15 -7.22
CA VAL A 94 -1.86 0.84 -8.29
C VAL A 94 -0.59 0.29 -7.66
N GLU A 95 -0.12 -0.84 -8.15
CA GLU A 95 1.17 -1.38 -7.75
C GLU A 95 2.30 -0.70 -8.56
N ARG A 96 3.19 -0.01 -7.84
CA ARG A 96 4.41 0.56 -8.37
C ARG A 96 5.52 -0.51 -8.40
N PRO A 97 6.35 -0.53 -9.46
CA PRO A 97 7.47 -1.45 -9.54
C PRO A 97 8.49 -1.17 -8.42
N PRO A 98 9.38 -2.13 -8.10
CA PRO A 98 10.48 -1.87 -7.19
C PRO A 98 11.29 -0.65 -7.64
N MET A 99 11.57 0.28 -6.72
CA MET A 99 12.24 1.54 -7.07
C MET A 99 13.59 1.34 -7.78
N VAL A 100 14.31 0.25 -7.48
CA VAL A 100 15.57 -0.12 -8.13
C VAL A 100 15.43 -0.45 -9.62
N THR A 101 14.23 -0.76 -10.11
CA THR A 101 13.98 -1.03 -11.53
C THR A 101 13.54 0.22 -12.29
N VAL A 102 13.43 1.38 -11.64
CA VAL A 102 13.00 2.64 -12.26
C VAL A 102 14.24 3.47 -12.62
N PRO A 103 14.53 3.71 -13.92
CA PRO A 103 15.78 4.33 -14.36
C PRO A 103 16.10 5.66 -13.69
N ALA A 104 15.10 6.56 -13.59
CA ALA A 104 15.28 7.88 -12.98
C ALA A 104 15.80 7.81 -11.52
N TYR A 105 15.34 6.83 -10.73
CA TYR A 105 15.81 6.67 -9.34
C TYR A 105 17.21 6.04 -9.28
N VAL A 106 17.52 5.14 -10.21
CA VAL A 106 18.86 4.53 -10.30
C VAL A 106 19.90 5.60 -10.64
N GLU A 107 19.61 6.44 -11.64
CA GLU A 107 20.47 7.55 -12.06
C GLU A 107 20.68 8.56 -10.93
N GLN A 108 19.59 8.98 -10.27
CA GLN A 108 19.66 9.91 -9.15
C GLN A 108 20.50 9.37 -7.99
N ARG A 109 20.36 8.08 -7.66
CA ARG A 109 21.16 7.44 -6.60
C ARG A 109 22.64 7.39 -6.96
N ALA A 110 22.98 7.11 -8.22
CA ALA A 110 24.36 7.12 -8.70
C ALA A 110 24.97 8.52 -8.67
N GLN A 111 24.21 9.55 -9.06
CA GLN A 111 24.65 10.95 -8.98
C GLN A 111 24.92 11.37 -7.53
N ARG A 112 24.04 11.00 -6.60
CA ARG A 112 24.19 11.33 -5.18
C ARG A 112 25.39 10.63 -4.53
N ALA A 113 25.69 9.39 -4.92
CA ALA A 113 26.87 8.67 -4.46
C ALA A 113 28.17 9.37 -4.90
N ARG A 114 28.26 9.74 -6.20
CA ARG A 114 29.42 10.48 -6.73
C ARG A 114 29.63 11.83 -6.05
N ALA A 115 28.55 12.54 -5.73
CA ALA A 115 28.62 13.82 -5.03
C ALA A 115 29.18 13.69 -3.60
N LEU A 116 28.88 12.59 -2.90
CA LEU A 116 29.39 12.33 -1.55
C LEU A 116 30.87 11.92 -1.56
N GLU A 117 31.32 11.16 -2.57
CA GLU A 117 32.73 10.78 -2.72
C GLU A 117 33.64 12.01 -2.95
N LEU A 118 33.17 12.98 -3.74
CA LEU A 118 33.90 14.23 -4.00
C LEU A 118 34.01 15.14 -2.76
N ASP A 119 33.06 15.05 -1.83
CA ASP A 119 33.02 15.85 -0.60
C ASP A 119 33.97 15.27 0.48
N THR A 120 34.17 13.95 0.47
CA THR A 120 35.13 13.27 1.38
C THR A 120 36.60 13.46 0.99
N ASP A 121 36.90 13.79 -0.27
CA ASP A 121 38.28 14.04 -0.73
C ASP A 121 38.79 15.46 -0.39
N HIS A 122 37.92 16.33 0.15
CA HIS A 122 38.23 17.73 0.48
C HIS A 122 38.33 18.01 2.00
N ASN A 123 38.37 16.97 2.83
CA ASN A 123 38.50 17.05 4.30
C ASN A 123 39.60 16.10 4.80
#